data_AF-A0A822E3T7-F1
#
_entry.id   AF-A0A822E3T7-F1
#
_cell.length_a   1.000
_cell.length_b   1.000
_cell.length_c   1.000
_cell.angle_alpha   90.00
_cell.angle_beta   90.00
_cell.angle_gamma   90.00
#
_symmetry.space_group_name_H-M   'P 1'
#
loop_
_entity.id
_entity.type
_entity.pdbx_description
1 polymer ?
#
loop_
_entity_poly.entity_id
_entity_poly.type
_entity_poly.pdbx_seq_one_letter_code
_entity_poly.pdbx_strand_id
1 'polypeptide(L)'
;MVQYHALGLLYQIRRTDKHAIRKLIVKFSKADLRSPYAYCFLIRITANLINEEGEGTDNPMYDFIDSCLRHKNEMVIYEAA
;
A
#
# COMPACT_ATOMS: atom_id res chain seq x y z
N MET A 1 10.16 12.05 3.16
CA MET A 1 11.36 11.16 3.08
C MET A 1 11.38 10.09 4.17
N VAL A 2 11.37 10.43 5.47
CA VAL A 2 11.52 9.41 6.55
C VAL A 2 10.45 8.31 6.52
N GLN A 3 9.16 8.64 6.35
CA GLN A 3 8.08 7.65 6.30
C GLN A 3 8.24 6.66 5.14
N TYR A 4 8.67 7.13 3.97
CA TYR A 4 8.92 6.28 2.81
C TYR A 4 10.05 5.28 3.06
N HIS A 5 11.20 5.76 3.54
CA HIS A 5 12.34 4.88 3.82
C HIS A 5 12.05 3.89 4.96
N ALA A 6 11.35 4.32 6.02
CA ALA A 6 10.94 3.43 7.10
C ALA A 6 10.00 2.34 6.59
N LEU A 7 9.00 2.69 5.77
CA LEU A 7 8.09 1.72 5.17
C LEU A 7 8.85 0.75 4.24
N GLY A 8 9.78 1.26 3.44
CA GLY A 8 10.63 0.45 2.57
C GLY A 8 11.48 -0.56 3.35
N LEU A 9 12.13 -0.14 4.44
CA LEU A 9 12.89 -1.03 5.32
C LEU A 9 11.99 -2.10 5.95
N LEU A 10 10.84 -1.70 6.47
CA LEU A 10 9.86 -2.60 7.07
C LEU A 10 9.31 -3.63 6.07
N TYR A 11 9.13 -3.24 4.81
CA TYR A 11 8.76 -4.14 3.73
C TYR A 11 9.89 -5.12 3.42
N GLN A 12 11.14 -4.66 3.27
CA GLN A 12 12.29 -5.52 2.99
C GLN A 12 12.49 -6.60 4.06
N ILE A 13 12.31 -6.26 5.34
CA ILE A 13 12.39 -7.24 6.46
C ILE A 13 11.29 -8.30 6.38
N ARG A 14 10.10 -7.94 5.87
CA ARG A 14 8.92 -8.81 5.84
C ARG A 14 8.65 -9.45 4.48
N ARG A 15 9.42 -9.13 3.43
CA ARG A 15 9.13 -9.49 2.04
C ARG A 15 9.00 -10.99 1.76
N THR A 16 9.55 -11.84 2.63
CA THR A 16 9.50 -13.30 2.51
C THR A 16 8.23 -13.91 3.10
N ASP A 17 7.48 -13.16 3.91
CA ASP A 17 6.25 -13.58 4.58
C ASP A 17 5.07 -12.74 4.10
N LYS A 18 4.25 -13.31 3.21
CA LYS A 18 3.06 -12.65 2.64
C LYS A 18 2.08 -12.19 3.72
N HIS A 19 1.91 -12.97 4.78
CA HIS A 19 0.97 -12.64 5.85
C HIS A 19 1.47 -11.44 6.68
N ALA A 20 2.79 -11.33 6.86
CA ALA A 20 3.42 -10.17 7.49
C ALA A 20 3.29 -8.91 6.62
N ILE A 21 3.42 -9.03 5.28
CA ILE A 21 3.18 -7.93 4.33
C ILE A 21 1.71 -7.49 4.39
N ARG A 22 0.77 -8.43 4.41
CA ARG A 22 -0.67 -8.13 4.51
C ARG A 22 -0.99 -7.33 5.77
N LYS A 23 -0.47 -7.76 6.93
CA LYS A 23 -0.62 -7.02 8.19
C LYS A 23 -0.02 -5.62 8.13
N LEU A 24 1.14 -5.47 7.48
CA LEU A 24 1.76 -4.17 7.26
C LEU A 24 0.84 -3.26 6.43
N ILE A 25 0.30 -3.76 5.32
CA ILE A 25 -0.58 -2.98 4.44
C ILE A 25 -1.84 -2.56 5.18
N VAL A 26 -2.54 -3.50 5.83
CA VAL A 26 -3.77 -3.20 6.59
C VAL A 26 -3.52 -2.16 7.68
N LYS A 27 -2.36 -2.23 8.35
CA LYS A 27 -1.98 -1.25 9.38
C LYS A 27 -1.79 0.15 8.80
N PHE A 28 -1.09 0.28 7.68
CA PHE A 28 -0.75 1.58 7.10
C PHE A 28 -1.82 2.15 6.18
N SER A 29 -2.71 1.31 5.64
CA SER A 29 -3.89 1.72 4.88
C SER A 29 -4.87 2.54 5.73
N LYS A 30 -4.98 2.21 7.02
CA LYS A 30 -5.80 2.95 8.00
C LYS A 30 -5.04 4.11 8.67
N ALA A 31 -3.77 4.30 8.35
CA ALA A 31 -2.94 5.32 8.97
C ALA A 31 -2.87 6.57 8.08
N ASP A 32 -2.90 7.76 8.70
CA ASP A 32 -2.63 9.01 7.98
C ASP A 32 -1.13 9.13 7.66
N LEU A 33 -0.74 8.62 6.50
CA LEU A 33 0.58 8.86 5.95
C LEU A 33 0.67 10.34 5.50
N ARG A 34 1.77 11.03 5.83
CA ARG A 34 1.96 12.43 5.44
C ARG A 34 2.72 12.56 4.12
N SER A 35 3.48 11.52 3.76
CA SER A 35 4.35 11.49 2.60
C SER A 35 3.62 10.88 1.39
N PRO A 36 3.44 11.61 0.27
CA PRO A 36 2.83 11.04 -0.94
C PRO A 36 3.64 9.87 -1.49
N TYR A 37 4.98 9.92 -1.41
CA TYR A 37 5.85 8.79 -1.75
C TYR A 37 5.57 7.52 -0.91
N ALA A 38 5.18 7.68 0.36
CA ALA A 38 4.87 6.54 1.21
C ALA A 38 3.53 5.91 0.80
N TYR A 39 2.54 6.73 0.43
CA TYR A 39 1.31 6.24 -0.20
C TYR A 39 1.62 5.50 -1.50
N CYS A 40 2.42 6.08 -2.39
CA CYS A 40 2.75 5.44 -3.66
C CYS A 40 3.42 4.07 -3.45
N PHE A 41 4.38 4.01 -2.51
CA PHE A 41 5.00 2.73 -2.15
C PHE A 41 4.00 1.73 -1.59
N LEU A 42 3.09 2.17 -0.72
CA LEU A 42 2.04 1.33 -0.14
C LEU A 42 1.08 0.79 -1.23
N ILE A 43 0.70 1.62 -2.19
CA ILE A 43 -0.13 1.23 -3.35
C ILE A 43 0.57 0.13 -4.14
N ARG A 44 1.84 0.32 -4.52
CA ARG A 44 2.63 -0.68 -5.27
C ARG A 44 2.68 -2.04 -4.59
N ILE A 45 2.99 -2.06 -3.29
CA ILE A 45 3.06 -3.34 -2.56
C ILE A 45 1.68 -3.98 -2.39
N THR A 46 0.62 -3.17 -2.32
CA THR A 46 -0.76 -3.64 -2.24
C THR A 46 -1.19 -4.28 -3.56
N ALA A 47 -0.97 -3.60 -4.67
CA ALA A 47 -1.26 -4.13 -6.01
C ALA A 47 -0.47 -5.41 -6.29
N ASN A 48 0.82 -5.46 -5.91
CA ASN A 48 1.64 -6.66 -6.08
C ASN A 48 1.08 -7.85 -5.26
N LEU A 49 0.72 -7.62 -3.99
CA LEU A 49 0.16 -8.69 -3.16
C LEU A 49 -1.19 -9.20 -3.70
N ILE A 50 -2.05 -8.30 -4.18
CA ILE A 50 -3.32 -8.65 -4.84
C ILE A 50 -3.06 -9.55 -6.06
N ASN A 51 -2.12 -9.18 -6.93
CA ASN A 51 -1.77 -9.97 -8.10
C ASN A 51 -1.20 -11.36 -7.72
N GLU A 52 -0.47 -11.46 -6.61
CA GLU A 52 0.07 -12.72 -6.11
C GLU A 52 -0.95 -13.62 -5.39
N GLU A 53 -1.99 -13.06 -4.78
CA GLU A 53 -3.05 -13.81 -4.06
C GLU A 53 -4.16 -14.31 -5.01
N GLY A 54 -4.28 -13.76 -6.22
CA GLY A 54 -5.29 -14.13 -7.22
C GLY A 54 -6.60 -13.35 -7.10
N GLU A 55 -7.50 -13.53 -8.08
CA GLU A 55 -8.77 -12.80 -8.23
C GLU A 55 -9.81 -13.18 -7.15
N GLY A 56 -9.57 -12.76 -5.91
CA GLY A 56 -10.60 -12.62 -4.89
C GLY A 56 -11.09 -11.18 -4.88
N THR A 57 -12.23 -10.90 -5.52
CA THR A 57 -12.83 -9.56 -5.64
C THR A 57 -13.27 -8.92 -4.32
N ASP A 58 -13.21 -9.66 -3.20
CA ASP A 58 -13.62 -9.23 -1.87
C ASP A 58 -12.39 -9.04 -0.94
N ASN A 59 -11.35 -8.37 -1.46
CA ASN A 59 -10.17 -8.05 -0.68
C ASN A 59 -10.27 -6.59 -0.20
N PRO A 60 -10.33 -6.29 1.11
CA PRO A 60 -10.36 -4.92 1.65
C PRO A 60 -9.15 -4.06 1.27
N MET A 61 -8.17 -4.66 0.59
CA MET A 61 -7.04 -3.98 -0.04
C MET A 61 -7.43 -3.23 -1.32
N TYR A 62 -8.47 -3.67 -2.03
CA TYR A 62 -9.05 -2.92 -3.15
C TYR A 62 -9.71 -1.62 -2.66
N ASP A 63 -10.45 -1.66 -1.54
CA ASP A 63 -11.06 -0.46 -0.95
C ASP A 63 -10.01 0.61 -0.63
N PHE A 64 -8.81 0.19 -0.19
CA PHE A 64 -7.71 1.10 0.04
C PHE A 64 -7.24 1.76 -1.27
N ILE A 65 -7.05 1.00 -2.34
CA ILE A 65 -6.62 1.55 -3.64
C ILE A 65 -7.70 2.49 -4.21
N ASP A 66 -8.97 2.10 -4.14
CA ASP A 66 -10.10 2.94 -4.57
C ASP A 66 -10.16 4.26 -3.78
N SER A 67 -9.92 4.21 -2.46
CA SER A 67 -9.83 5.43 -1.65
C SER A 67 -8.68 6.35 -2.07
N CYS A 68 -7.59 5.80 -2.60
CA CYS A 68 -6.44 6.58 -3.07
C CYS A 68 -6.74 7.34 -4.37
N LEU A 69 -7.69 6.90 -5.20
CA LEU A 69 -8.13 7.62 -6.42
C LEU A 69 -8.76 8.98 -6.11
N ARG A 70 -9.26 9.17 -4.88
CA ARG A 70 -9.85 10.43 -4.41
C ARG A 70 -8.92 11.22 -3.50
N HIS A 71 -7.64 10.86 -3.45
CA HIS A 71 -6.67 11.50 -2.57
C HIS A 71 -6.33 12.92 -3.03
N LYS A 72 -6.11 13.85 -2.10
CA LYS A 72 -5.80 15.27 -2.40
C LYS A 72 -4.50 15.54 -3.18
N ASN A 73 -3.65 14.53 -3.34
CA ASN A 73 -2.33 14.66 -3.95
C ASN A 73 -2.33 13.90 -5.26
N GLU A 74 -2.08 14.60 -6.36
CA GLU A 74 -2.14 14.05 -7.72
C GLU A 74 -1.21 12.85 -7.91
N MET A 75 0.00 12.85 -7.32
CA MET A 75 0.93 11.74 -7.43
C MET A 75 0.34 10.43 -6.87
N VAL A 76 -0.44 10.53 -5.79
CA VAL A 76 -1.11 9.37 -5.18
C VAL A 76 -2.26 8.89 -6.07
N ILE A 77 -3.01 9.81 -6.69
CA ILE A 77 -4.08 9.48 -7.63
C ILE A 77 -3.50 8.76 -8.85
N TYR A 78 -2.44 9.31 -9.45
CA TYR A 78 -1.78 8.72 -10.62
C TYR A 78 -1.18 7.34 -10.36
N GLU A 79 -0.71 7.08 -9.14
CA GLU A 79 -0.20 5.75 -8.78
C GLU A 79 -1.32 4.73 -8.51
N ALA A 80 -2.51 5.20 -8.09
CA ALA A 80 -3.65 4.33 -7.79
C ALA A 80 -4.49 3.96 -9.03
N ALA A 81 -4.44 4.77 -10.09
CA ALA A 81 -5.15 4.58 -11.35
C ALA A 81 -4.45 3.58 -12.27
#